data_AF-A0A4U0VXS9-F1
#
_entry.id   AF-A0A4U0VXS9-F1
#
_cell.length_a   1.000
_cell.length_b   1.000
_cell.length_c   1.000
_cell.angle_alpha   90.00
_cell.angle_beta   90.00
_cell.angle_gamma   90.00
#
_symmetry.space_group_name_H-M   'P 1'
#
loop_
_entity.id
_entity.type
_entity.pdbx_description
1 polymer ?
#
loop_
_entity_poly.entity_id
_entity_poly.type
_entity_poly.pdbx_seq_one_letter_code
_entity_poly.pdbx_strand_id
1 'polypeptide(L)'
;MQILWINILMDGPPAQSLGVEPVDPAVMTRPPRSKHARVLTPSLLRRVLQSATIIMVGTLMTYVREMAADGVVTARDTTMTFTCFVLFDMFNALTCRSEGKSVLRGEIGLVSNKMFNYAVSGSLLGQLAVIYLPFLQSIFQTEALSAWDLAHLVVVASTVFWADEARKFLVRRRRSGLGGYSASV
;
A
#
# COMPACT_ATOMS: atom_id res chain seq x y z
N MET A 1 14.66 9.07 12.91
CA MET A 1 13.55 8.51 13.71
C MET A 1 12.34 8.11 12.86
N GLN A 2 12.04 8.81 11.76
CA GLN A 2 10.87 8.57 10.92
C GLN A 2 10.78 7.13 10.35
N ILE A 3 11.91 6.54 9.91
CA ILE A 3 11.93 5.16 9.37
C ILE A 3 11.59 4.10 10.45
N LEU A 4 12.00 4.30 11.71
CA LEU A 4 11.66 3.38 12.79
C LEU A 4 10.16 3.37 13.08
N TRP A 5 9.53 4.55 13.01
CA TRP A 5 8.09 4.70 13.17
C TRP A 5 7.31 3.99 12.07
N ILE A 6 7.77 4.11 10.82
CA ILE A 6 7.19 3.37 9.69
C ILE A 6 7.20 1.87 9.97
N ASN A 7 8.36 1.30 10.27
CA ASN A 7 8.49 -0.14 10.44
C ASN A 7 7.69 -0.68 11.66
N ILE A 8 7.72 0.05 12.79
CA ILE A 8 7.10 -0.44 14.03
C ILE A 8 5.59 -0.21 14.04
N LEU A 9 5.13 0.99 13.68
CA LEU A 9 3.74 1.39 13.87
C LEU A 9 2.92 1.37 12.58
N MET A 10 3.53 1.65 11.43
CA MET A 10 2.77 1.73 10.17
C MET A 10 2.72 0.40 9.44
N ASP A 11 3.80 -0.38 9.42
CA ASP A 11 3.82 -1.70 8.78
C ASP A 11 3.33 -2.83 9.70
N GLY A 12 3.66 -2.76 10.99
CA GLY A 12 3.37 -3.81 11.96
C GLY A 12 1.88 -4.16 12.07
N PRO A 13 1.01 -3.22 12.47
CA PRO A 13 -0.42 -3.49 12.67
C PRO A 13 -1.16 -3.95 11.40
N PRO A 14 -0.98 -3.33 10.22
CA PRO A 14 -1.58 -3.83 8.98
C PRO A 14 -1.09 -5.23 8.62
N ALA A 15 0.21 -5.52 8.76
CA ALA A 15 0.76 -6.85 8.46
C ALA A 15 0.16 -7.94 9.37
N GLN A 16 0.01 -7.66 10.67
CA GLN A 16 -0.65 -8.58 11.61
C GLN A 16 -2.14 -8.76 11.27
N SER A 17 -2.82 -7.67 10.91
CA SER A 17 -4.24 -7.71 10.55
C SER A 17 -4.53 -8.48 9.25
N LEU A 18 -3.59 -8.49 8.30
CA LEU A 18 -3.68 -9.32 7.09
C LEU A 18 -3.60 -10.82 7.41
N GLY A 19 -2.94 -11.20 8.51
CA GLY A 19 -2.88 -12.58 8.99
C GLY A 19 -4.22 -13.12 9.52
N VAL A 20 -5.15 -12.24 9.90
CA VAL A 20 -6.48 -12.61 10.40
C VAL A 20 -7.58 -12.52 9.33
N GLU A 21 -7.21 -12.25 8.08
CA GLU A 21 -8.17 -12.18 6.98
C GLU A 21 -8.83 -13.57 6.79
N PRO A 22 -10.15 -13.63 6.57
CA PRO A 22 -10.85 -14.91 6.44
C PRO A 22 -10.30 -15.74 5.27
N VAL A 23 -10.16 -17.04 5.50
CA VAL A 23 -9.67 -18.00 4.49
C VAL A 23 -10.64 -18.05 3.31
N ASP A 24 -10.12 -17.93 2.08
CA ASP A 24 -10.93 -18.07 0.87
C ASP A 24 -11.49 -19.50 0.80
N PRO A 25 -12.83 -19.69 0.73
CA PRO A 25 -13.45 -21.03 0.66
C PRO A 25 -12.92 -21.88 -0.50
N ALA A 26 -12.48 -21.25 -1.59
CA ALA A 26 -11.88 -21.93 -2.73
C ALA A 26 -10.49 -22.54 -2.43
N VAL A 27 -9.91 -22.32 -1.24
CA VAL A 27 -8.68 -22.98 -0.79
C VAL A 27 -8.92 -24.45 -0.49
N MET A 28 -10.10 -24.82 0.04
CA MET A 28 -10.41 -26.22 0.37
C MET A 28 -10.54 -27.10 -0.89
N THR A 29 -10.83 -26.51 -2.06
CA THR A 29 -10.94 -27.22 -3.34
C THR A 29 -9.62 -27.31 -4.10
N ARG A 30 -8.54 -26.70 -3.61
CA ARG A 30 -7.22 -26.73 -4.26
C ARG A 30 -6.38 -27.89 -3.73
N PRO A 31 -5.58 -28.56 -4.58
CA PRO A 31 -4.69 -29.62 -4.13
C PRO A 31 -3.65 -29.07 -3.14
N PRO A 32 -3.15 -29.90 -2.20
CA PRO A 32 -2.14 -29.49 -1.23
C PRO A 32 -0.89 -28.91 -1.90
N ARG A 33 -0.38 -27.79 -1.38
CA ARG A 33 0.84 -27.16 -1.88
C ARG A 33 2.03 -28.10 -1.70
N SER A 34 2.88 -28.25 -2.73
CA SER A 34 4.03 -29.16 -2.66
C SER A 34 5.07 -28.68 -1.63
N LYS A 35 5.75 -29.63 -0.96
CA LYS A 35 6.78 -29.32 0.07
C LYS A 35 7.97 -28.50 -0.47
N HIS A 36 8.21 -28.57 -1.78
CA HIS A 36 9.27 -27.84 -2.48
C HIS A 36 8.79 -26.52 -3.10
N ALA A 37 7.51 -26.17 -2.96
CA ALA A 37 7.00 -24.91 -3.47
C ALA A 37 7.59 -23.74 -2.67
N ARG A 38 8.28 -22.84 -3.38
CA ARG A 38 8.82 -21.60 -2.79
C ARG A 38 7.68 -20.73 -2.24
N VAL A 39 7.87 -20.17 -1.05
CA VAL A 39 6.96 -19.17 -0.47
C VAL A 39 6.95 -17.92 -1.34
N LEU A 40 8.15 -17.41 -1.68
CA LEU A 40 8.31 -16.35 -2.68
C LEU A 40 8.27 -16.94 -4.10
N THR A 41 7.13 -16.75 -4.76
CA THR A 41 6.99 -17.07 -6.19
C THR A 41 7.53 -15.91 -7.04
N PRO A 42 8.09 -16.17 -8.24
CA PRO A 42 8.56 -15.10 -9.12
C PRO A 42 7.43 -14.15 -9.54
N SER A 43 6.18 -14.61 -9.58
CA SER A 43 4.99 -13.78 -9.79
C SER A 43 4.73 -12.81 -8.64
N LEU A 44 4.92 -13.25 -7.39
CA LEU A 44 4.81 -12.40 -6.20
C LEU A 44 5.95 -11.38 -6.18
N LEU A 45 7.18 -11.82 -6.46
CA LEU A 45 8.34 -10.93 -6.50
C LEU A 45 8.18 -9.82 -7.55
N ARG A 46 7.72 -10.15 -8.76
CA ARG A 46 7.41 -9.15 -9.80
C ARG A 46 6.34 -8.15 -9.36
N ARG A 47 5.34 -8.60 -8.58
CA ARG A 47 4.31 -7.72 -8.04
C ARG A 47 4.88 -6.76 -6.99
N VAL A 48 5.63 -7.29 -6.03
CA VAL A 48 6.27 -6.49 -4.98
C VAL A 48 7.21 -5.46 -5.59
N LEU A 49 8.03 -5.86 -6.58
CA LEU A 49 8.91 -4.93 -7.29
C LEU A 49 8.13 -3.85 -8.03
N GLN A 50 7.01 -4.19 -8.67
CA GLN A 50 6.17 -3.20 -9.36
C GLN A 50 5.57 -2.19 -8.38
N SER A 51 4.99 -2.64 -7.26
CA SER A 51 4.48 -1.74 -6.22
C SER A 51 5.59 -0.87 -5.65
N ALA A 52 6.74 -1.47 -5.31
CA ALA A 52 7.89 -0.76 -4.77
C ALA A 52 8.43 0.30 -5.74
N THR A 53 8.50 0.01 -7.04
CA THR A 53 8.91 1.01 -8.04
C THR A 53 7.94 2.18 -8.10
N ILE A 54 6.63 1.93 -8.04
CA ILE A 54 5.63 3.02 -8.08
C ILE A 54 5.72 3.87 -6.81
N ILE A 55 5.82 3.25 -5.63
CA ILE A 55 5.97 3.97 -4.36
C ILE A 55 7.26 4.79 -4.37
N MET A 56 8.37 4.20 -4.82
CA MET A 56 9.67 4.88 -4.91
C MET A 56 9.61 6.08 -5.86
N VAL A 57 9.06 5.91 -7.06
CA VAL A 57 8.94 7.00 -8.04
C VAL A 57 7.98 8.07 -7.54
N GLY A 58 6.85 7.70 -6.94
CA GLY A 58 5.86 8.64 -6.42
C GLY A 58 6.39 9.47 -5.26
N THR A 59 7.09 8.84 -4.32
CA THR A 59 7.71 9.55 -3.18
C THR A 59 8.87 10.42 -3.64
N LEU A 60 9.73 9.94 -4.54
CA LEU A 60 10.81 10.74 -5.10
C LEU A 60 10.31 11.92 -5.92
N MET A 61 9.27 11.72 -6.75
CA MET A 61 8.66 12.81 -7.53
C MET A 61 8.08 13.89 -6.62
N THR A 62 7.40 13.48 -5.55
CA THR A 62 6.85 14.42 -4.55
C THR A 62 7.99 15.19 -3.89
N TYR A 63 9.05 14.49 -3.45
CA TYR A 63 10.22 15.12 -2.84
C TYR A 63 10.92 16.12 -3.78
N VAL A 64 11.17 15.74 -5.03
CA VAL A 64 11.82 16.61 -6.03
C VAL A 64 10.96 17.82 -6.35
N ARG A 65 9.63 17.67 -6.40
CA ARG A 65 8.72 18.78 -6.67
C ARG A 65 8.74 19.83 -5.55
N GLU A 66 8.71 19.41 -4.30
CA GLU A 66 8.78 20.32 -3.15
C GLU A 66 10.16 20.98 -3.06
N MET A 67 11.24 20.21 -3.23
CA MET A 67 12.60 20.74 -3.24
C MET A 67 12.84 21.72 -4.40
N ALA A 68 12.20 21.51 -5.56
CA ALA A 68 12.30 22.42 -6.70
C ALA A 68 11.55 23.74 -6.49
N ALA A 69 10.57 23.80 -5.57
CA ALA A 69 9.86 25.02 -5.25
C ALA A 69 10.68 25.95 -4.34
N ASP A 70 11.32 25.39 -3.30
CA ASP A 70 11.97 26.19 -2.24
C ASP A 70 13.52 26.13 -2.28
N GLY A 71 14.12 25.17 -3.00
CA GLY A 71 15.58 25.07 -3.20
C GLY A 71 16.39 24.72 -1.95
N VAL A 72 15.74 24.56 -0.78
CA VAL A 72 16.35 24.26 0.52
C VAL A 72 15.56 23.13 1.18
N VAL A 73 16.26 22.12 1.70
CA VAL A 73 15.64 21.00 2.42
C VAL A 73 15.13 21.49 3.78
N THR A 74 13.81 21.66 3.88
CA THR A 74 13.14 22.14 5.09
C THR A 74 12.53 20.97 5.88
N ALA A 75 12.27 21.16 7.18
CA ALA A 75 11.55 20.17 8.00
C ALA A 75 10.19 19.79 7.38
N ARG A 76 9.50 20.76 6.76
CA ARG A 76 8.30 20.56 5.93
C ARG A 76 8.48 19.48 4.86
N ASP A 77 9.55 19.51 4.07
CA ASP A 77 9.78 18.56 2.96
C ASP A 77 9.97 17.14 3.45
N THR A 78 10.71 17.00 4.57
CA THR A 78 10.89 15.69 5.20
C THR A 78 9.58 15.16 5.75
N THR A 79 8.71 16.03 6.29
CA THR A 79 7.39 15.66 6.79
C THR A 79 6.43 15.30 5.65
N MET A 80 6.48 16.03 4.54
CA MET A 80 5.73 15.71 3.32
C MET A 80 6.13 14.34 2.77
N THR A 81 7.43 14.09 2.62
CA THR A 81 7.95 12.82 2.09
C THR A 81 7.59 11.66 3.00
N PHE A 82 7.74 11.85 4.32
CA PHE A 82 7.35 10.88 5.33
C PHE A 82 5.84 10.56 5.27
N THR A 83 4.99 11.57 5.21
CA THR A 83 3.53 11.40 5.14
C THR A 83 3.11 10.77 3.82
N CYS A 84 3.75 11.16 2.72
CA CYS A 84 3.56 10.56 1.39
C CYS A 84 3.85 9.06 1.41
N PHE A 85 5.00 8.67 1.98
CA PHE A 85 5.41 7.28 2.10
C PHE A 85 4.40 6.46 2.93
N VAL A 86 3.99 6.96 4.10
CA VAL A 86 2.99 6.29 4.95
C VAL A 86 1.64 6.13 4.23
N LEU A 87 1.18 7.16 3.51
CA LEU A 87 -0.05 7.06 2.73
C LEU A 87 0.07 6.02 1.60
N PHE A 88 1.20 5.99 0.90
CA PHE A 88 1.46 4.97 -0.12
C PHE A 88 1.41 3.56 0.47
N ASP A 89 1.97 3.33 1.66
CA ASP A 89 1.91 2.04 2.32
C ASP A 89 0.49 1.66 2.73
N MET A 90 -0.33 2.61 3.18
CA MET A 90 -1.75 2.34 3.47
C MET A 90 -2.52 1.90 2.21
N PHE A 91 -2.30 2.57 1.08
CA PHE A 91 -2.87 2.15 -0.21
C PHE A 91 -2.29 0.81 -0.68
N ASN A 92 -1.00 0.58 -0.50
CA ASN A 92 -0.35 -0.67 -0.85
C ASN A 92 -0.90 -1.84 0.00
N ALA A 93 -1.09 -1.66 1.30
CA ALA A 93 -1.71 -2.64 2.19
C ALA A 93 -3.12 -3.03 1.73
N LEU A 94 -3.92 -2.05 1.29
CA LEU A 94 -5.24 -2.29 0.68
C LEU A 94 -5.12 -3.12 -0.61
N THR A 95 -4.13 -2.87 -1.46
CA THR A 95 -3.92 -3.66 -2.68
C THR A 95 -3.44 -5.09 -2.40
N CYS A 96 -2.62 -5.27 -1.35
CA CYS A 96 -2.11 -6.57 -0.90
C CYS A 96 -3.23 -7.47 -0.39
N ARG A 97 -4.25 -6.91 0.28
CA ARG A 97 -5.47 -7.64 0.70
C ARG A 97 -6.19 -8.32 -0.47
N SER A 98 -6.10 -7.75 -1.66
CA SER A 98 -6.69 -8.28 -2.89
C SER A 98 -5.60 -8.94 -3.76
N GLU A 99 -5.27 -10.21 -3.51
CA GLU A 99 -4.33 -10.96 -4.37
C GLU A 99 -4.96 -11.39 -5.71
N GLY A 100 -6.28 -11.58 -5.77
CA GLY A 100 -6.93 -12.13 -6.97
C GLY A 100 -8.35 -11.65 -7.29
N LYS A 101 -9.01 -10.89 -6.39
CA LYS A 101 -10.40 -10.44 -6.51
C LYS A 101 -10.47 -8.91 -6.54
N SER A 102 -11.01 -8.33 -7.61
CA SER A 102 -11.02 -6.87 -7.83
C SER A 102 -11.82 -6.13 -6.75
N VAL A 103 -11.24 -5.07 -6.19
CA VAL A 103 -11.89 -4.19 -5.21
C VAL A 103 -13.05 -3.42 -5.88
N LEU A 104 -12.88 -3.05 -7.16
CA LEU A 104 -13.85 -2.30 -7.96
C LEU A 104 -15.08 -3.11 -8.42
N ARG A 105 -15.09 -4.44 -8.26
CA ARG A 105 -16.23 -5.31 -8.63
C ARG A 105 -17.05 -5.82 -7.44
N GLY A 106 -16.72 -5.43 -6.21
CA GLY A 106 -17.48 -5.83 -5.02
C GLY A 106 -17.32 -7.30 -4.60
N GLU A 107 -16.33 -8.04 -5.13
CA GLU A 107 -16.03 -9.43 -4.74
C GLU A 107 -15.42 -9.55 -3.33
N ILE A 108 -14.93 -8.43 -2.78
CA ILE A 108 -14.45 -8.32 -1.39
C ILE A 108 -15.07 -7.03 -0.84
N GLY A 109 -15.89 -7.14 0.22
CA GLY A 109 -16.37 -5.95 0.92
C GLY A 109 -15.18 -5.15 1.47
N LEU A 110 -15.04 -3.89 1.02
CA LEU A 110 -14.03 -2.94 1.51
C LEU A 110 -14.00 -2.89 3.05
N VAL A 111 -15.13 -3.16 3.71
CA VAL A 111 -15.33 -3.12 5.17
C VAL A 111 -15.50 -4.52 5.79
N SER A 112 -15.23 -5.61 5.05
CA SER A 112 -15.50 -6.96 5.55
C SER A 112 -14.61 -7.35 6.74
N ASN A 113 -13.37 -6.85 6.81
CA ASN A 113 -12.46 -7.10 7.91
C ASN A 113 -12.36 -5.86 8.82
N LYS A 114 -13.10 -5.90 9.94
CA LYS A 114 -13.08 -4.82 10.93
C LYS A 114 -11.69 -4.62 11.53
N MET A 115 -10.91 -5.68 11.74
CA MET A 115 -9.57 -5.59 12.33
C MET A 115 -8.58 -4.88 11.41
N PHE A 116 -8.61 -5.18 10.11
CA PHE A 116 -7.81 -4.45 9.13
C PHE A 116 -8.18 -2.96 9.08
N ASN A 117 -9.48 -2.64 9.10
CA ASN A 117 -9.92 -1.25 9.09
C ASN A 117 -9.49 -0.50 10.36
N TYR A 118 -9.54 -1.15 11.52
CA TYR A 118 -9.00 -0.57 12.76
C TYR A 118 -7.49 -0.38 12.71
N ALA A 119 -6.74 -1.32 12.13
CA ALA A 119 -5.29 -1.17 11.96
C ALA A 119 -4.96 0.02 11.05
N VAL A 120 -5.57 0.12 9.87
CA VAL A 120 -5.36 1.24 8.94
C VAL A 120 -5.81 2.58 9.54
N SER A 121 -6.98 2.61 10.17
CA SER A 121 -7.48 3.83 10.81
C SER A 121 -6.58 4.26 11.97
N GLY A 122 -6.10 3.31 12.78
CA GLY A 122 -5.15 3.56 13.86
C GLY A 122 -3.82 4.09 13.34
N SER A 123 -3.29 3.53 12.25
CA SER A 123 -2.09 4.02 11.57
C SER A 123 -2.27 5.44 11.03
N LEU A 124 -3.39 5.75 10.39
CA LEU A 124 -3.67 7.12 9.92
C LEU A 124 -3.82 8.12 11.08
N LEU A 125 -4.51 7.73 12.16
CA LEU A 125 -4.63 8.56 13.36
C LEU A 125 -3.26 8.80 14.02
N GLY A 126 -2.42 7.77 14.09
CA GLY A 126 -1.04 7.89 14.56
C GLY A 126 -0.21 8.85 13.70
N GLN A 127 -0.36 8.80 12.38
CA GLN A 127 0.30 9.73 11.47
C GLN A 127 -0.16 11.18 11.71
N LEU A 128 -1.46 11.41 11.84
CA LEU A 128 -2.00 12.73 12.17
C LEU A 128 -1.51 13.22 13.54
N ALA A 129 -1.43 12.34 14.53
CA ALA A 129 -0.89 12.67 15.85
C ALA A 129 0.57 13.14 15.76
N VAL A 130 1.42 12.49 14.96
CA VAL A 130 2.82 12.91 14.76
C VAL A 130 2.94 14.25 14.05
N ILE A 131 2.01 14.58 13.16
CA ILE A 131 2.03 15.84 12.40
C ILE A 131 1.47 17.02 13.22
N TYR A 132 0.51 16.78 14.12
CA TYR A 132 -0.20 17.86 14.82
C TYR A 132 0.10 17.99 16.31
N LEU A 133 0.64 16.95 16.98
CA LEU A 133 0.97 17.05 18.41
C LEU A 133 2.37 17.65 18.61
N PRO A 134 2.50 18.76 19.37
CA PRO A 134 3.78 19.45 19.52
C PRO A 134 4.86 18.61 20.23
N PHE A 135 4.45 17.71 21.14
CA PHE A 135 5.36 16.76 21.79
C PHE A 135 5.99 15.80 20.78
N LEU A 136 5.20 15.27 19.85
CA LEU A 136 5.68 14.36 18.82
C LEU A 136 6.45 15.10 17.72
N GLN A 137 6.01 16.32 17.37
CA GLN A 137 6.73 17.19 16.43
C GLN A 137 8.18 17.43 16.84
N SER A 138 8.43 17.69 18.13
CA SER A 138 9.81 17.89 18.63
C SER A 138 10.68 16.63 18.52
N ILE A 139 10.09 15.44 18.67
CA ILE A 139 10.83 14.16 18.62
C ILE A 139 11.09 13.73 17.16
N PHE A 140 10.09 13.90 16.30
CA PHE A 140 10.14 13.48 14.90
C PHE A 140 10.64 14.57 13.94
N GLN A 141 10.88 15.78 14.47
CA GLN A 141 11.28 16.97 13.72
C GLN A 141 10.31 17.23 12.57
N THR A 142 9.00 17.11 12.85
CA THR A 142 7.93 17.28 11.87
C THR A 142 7.28 18.64 11.97
N GLU A 143 6.80 19.16 10.84
CA GLU A 143 6.01 20.39 10.78
C GLU A 143 4.55 20.11 10.46
N ALA A 144 3.66 20.99 10.93
CA ALA A 144 2.23 20.89 10.63
C ALA A 144 2.01 21.13 9.13
N LEU A 145 1.41 20.14 8.46
CA LEU A 145 1.01 20.29 7.07
C LEU A 145 -0.34 20.98 6.93
N SER A 146 -0.48 21.74 5.85
CA SER A 146 -1.76 22.29 5.44
C SER A 146 -2.71 21.18 4.97
N ALA A 147 -4.02 21.44 5.07
CA ALA A 147 -5.03 20.52 4.55
C ALA A 147 -4.91 20.33 3.02
N TRP A 148 -4.41 21.33 2.31
CA TRP A 148 -4.16 21.24 0.86
C TRP A 148 -3.02 20.27 0.53
N ASP A 149 -1.93 20.32 1.29
CA ASP A 149 -0.80 19.39 1.11
C ASP A 149 -1.27 17.96 1.39
N LEU A 150 -2.04 17.74 2.46
CA LEU A 150 -2.64 16.43 2.75
C LEU A 150 -3.54 15.93 1.62
N ALA A 151 -4.40 16.78 1.06
CA ALA A 151 -5.26 16.41 -0.06
C ALA A 151 -4.44 16.04 -1.31
N HIS A 152 -3.39 16.80 -1.61
CA HIS A 152 -2.47 16.51 -2.71
C HIS A 152 -1.76 15.17 -2.50
N LEU A 153 -1.24 14.92 -1.29
CA LEU A 153 -0.59 13.66 -0.94
C LEU A 153 -1.53 12.46 -1.06
N VAL A 154 -2.79 12.60 -0.66
CA VAL A 154 -3.80 11.54 -0.82
C VAL A 154 -4.07 11.26 -2.30
N VAL A 155 -4.17 12.30 -3.14
CA VAL A 155 -4.34 12.14 -4.59
C VAL A 155 -3.15 11.40 -5.19
N VAL A 156 -1.93 11.81 -4.86
CA VAL A 156 -0.70 11.15 -5.33
C VAL A 156 -0.64 9.71 -4.83
N ALA A 157 -0.91 9.46 -3.55
CA ALA A 157 -0.87 8.13 -2.96
C ALA A 157 -1.90 7.16 -3.57
N SER A 158 -3.08 7.69 -3.95
CA SER A 158 -4.13 6.90 -4.62
C SER A 158 -3.70 6.33 -5.98
N THR A 159 -2.68 6.91 -6.63
CA THR A 159 -2.19 6.42 -7.93
C THR A 159 -1.67 4.98 -7.87
N VAL A 160 -1.08 4.56 -6.74
CA VAL A 160 -0.63 3.16 -6.52
C VAL A 160 -1.82 2.21 -6.57
N PHE A 161 -2.93 2.58 -5.95
CA PHE A 161 -4.15 1.78 -5.96
C PHE A 161 -4.69 1.60 -7.39
N TRP A 162 -4.78 2.70 -8.14
CA TRP A 162 -5.22 2.66 -9.54
C TRP A 162 -4.28 1.85 -10.43
N ALA A 163 -2.96 1.95 -10.22
CA ALA A 163 -1.97 1.20 -10.97
C ALA A 163 -2.06 -0.31 -10.71
N ASP A 164 -2.23 -0.75 -9.45
CA ASP A 164 -2.40 -2.18 -9.12
C ASP A 164 -3.74 -2.72 -9.68
N GLU A 165 -4.82 -1.95 -9.62
CA GLU A 165 -6.10 -2.38 -10.20
C GLU A 165 -6.04 -2.46 -11.74
N ALA A 166 -5.44 -1.47 -12.41
CA ALA A 166 -5.22 -1.50 -13.86
C ALA A 166 -4.39 -2.73 -14.26
N ARG A 167 -3.35 -3.05 -13.49
CA ARG A 167 -2.56 -4.27 -13.68
C ARG A 167 -3.41 -5.53 -13.52
N LYS A 168 -4.23 -5.64 -12.47
CA LYS A 168 -5.14 -6.78 -12.27
C LYS A 168 -6.09 -6.95 -13.44
N PHE A 169 -6.65 -5.85 -13.94
CA PHE A 169 -7.51 -5.83 -15.12
C PHE A 169 -6.80 -6.37 -16.37
N LEU A 170 -5.56 -5.92 -16.63
CA LEU A 170 -4.76 -6.39 -17.76
C LEU A 170 -4.38 -7.88 -17.66
N VAL A 171 -3.99 -8.35 -16.47
CA VAL A 171 -3.66 -9.78 -16.26
C VAL A 171 -4.87 -10.67 -16.47
N ARG A 172 -6.05 -10.25 -15.98
CA ARG A 172 -7.32 -10.97 -16.22
C ARG A 172 -7.65 -11.01 -17.70
N ARG A 173 -7.56 -9.88 -18.42
CA ARG A 173 -7.81 -9.82 -19.86
C ARG A 173 -6.86 -10.71 -20.67
N ARG A 174 -5.58 -10.79 -20.29
CA ARG A 174 -4.61 -11.72 -20.91
C ARG A 174 -4.92 -13.19 -20.62
N ARG A 175 -5.37 -13.53 -19.40
CA ARG A 175 -5.81 -14.90 -19.08
C ARG A 175 -7.08 -15.31 -19.84
N SER A 176 -8.02 -14.39 -20.04
CA SER A 176 -9.20 -14.62 -20.88
C SER A 176 -8.85 -14.78 -22.37
N GLY A 177 -7.73 -14.23 -22.85
CA GLY A 177 -7.22 -14.43 -24.21
C GLY A 177 -6.39 -15.70 -24.42
N LEU A 178 -5.90 -16.34 -23.34
CA LEU A 178 -5.09 -17.57 -23.39
C LEU A 178 -5.89 -18.84 -23.03
N GLY A 179 -7.19 -18.72 -22.71
CA GLY A 179 -8.09 -19.86 -22.46
C GLY A 179 -8.59 -20.56 -23.73
N GLY A 180 -8.01 -20.27 -24.90
CA GLY A 180 -8.43 -20.79 -26.20
C GLY A 180 -7.59 -21.95 -26.77
N TYR A 181 -6.51 -22.39 -26.10
CA TYR A 181 -5.70 -23.48 -26.63
C TYR A 181 -5.41 -24.59 -25.60
N SER A 182 -5.84 -25.79 -25.99
CA SER A 182 -5.49 -27.12 -25.46
C SER A 182 -6.33 -27.67 -24.31
N ALA A 183 -7.61 -27.89 -24.58
CA ALA A 183 -8.30 -29.10 -24.14
C ALA A 183 -8.14 -30.17 -25.24
N SER A 184 -7.05 -30.93 -25.20
CA SER A 184 -6.85 -32.24 -25.85
C SER A 184 -5.37 -32.61 -25.73
N VAL A 185 -5.01 -33.50 -24.81
CA VAL A 185 -4.56 -34.89 -25.03
C VAL A 185 -4.57 -35.59 -23.67
#